data_AF-A0A0K1Q1N5-F1
#
_entry.id   AF-A0A0K1Q1N5-F1
#
_cell.length_a   1.000
_cell.length_b   1.000
_cell.length_c   1.000
_cell.angle_alpha   90.00
_cell.angle_beta   90.00
_cell.angle_gamma   90.00
#
_symmetry.space_group_name_H-M   'P 1'
#
loop_
_entity.id
_entity.type
_entity.pdbx_description
1 polymer ?
#
loop_
_entity_poly.entity_id
_entity_poly.type
_entity_poly.pdbx_seq_one_letter_code
_entity_poly.pdbx_strand_id
1 'polypeptide(L)'
;MRPSLRQVRHVHRFRQVDREGFAKRSLAPALALAFVVGVAAVAACSGADSPPPDATPTSTLIPEGPAGSGLNTKLPCDVQALLENRCIGCHSGNSPPPLLTYADLVAPSRSNPQKTMAQVAVERLRSATSPMPPPPAAPPAEDEIVAFENWVKAGTKSGTPCTPPVVDAGAPGTTNPTVPLVCTSGQMWTGQESDREPEMHPGGACNTCHQVKGGPNFRIAGTVYPTLHEPDDCMGVDPRGGPLVVIVTDARNRDFQIPVQEGGNFSLPLQIAPPFKARVRNFVSDKVREMKGSVTSGDCNACHTGQGKNGAPGRIMAP
;
A
#
# COMPACT_ATOMS: atom_id res chain seq x y z
N MET A 1 -31.10 -18.39 48.95
CA MET A 1 -32.32 -18.42 48.11
C MET A 1 -31.90 -18.17 46.66
N ARG A 2 -31.99 -19.17 45.79
CA ARG A 2 -31.65 -19.12 44.36
C ARG A 2 -32.93 -18.96 43.53
N PRO A 3 -32.98 -18.12 42.49
CA PRO A 3 -33.92 -18.30 41.37
C PRO A 3 -33.12 -18.81 40.15
N SER A 4 -33.29 -20.07 39.76
CA SER A 4 -34.29 -20.62 38.82
C SER A 4 -34.09 -20.14 37.38
N LEU A 5 -33.39 -20.98 36.61
CA LEU A 5 -33.17 -20.93 35.17
C LEU A 5 -34.48 -21.20 34.42
N ARG A 6 -34.89 -20.29 33.53
CA ARG A 6 -35.91 -20.55 32.49
C ARG A 6 -35.23 -20.74 31.14
N GLN A 7 -35.31 -21.96 30.61
CA GLN A 7 -34.96 -22.32 29.24
C GLN A 7 -35.87 -21.61 28.24
N VAL A 8 -35.27 -20.90 27.27
CA VAL A 8 -35.94 -20.43 26.05
C VAL A 8 -35.61 -21.42 24.94
N ARG A 9 -36.65 -22.11 24.43
CA ARG A 9 -36.54 -23.01 23.28
C ARG A 9 -36.57 -22.18 21.99
N HIS A 10 -35.44 -22.09 21.28
CA HIS A 10 -35.40 -21.58 19.91
C HIS A 10 -35.76 -22.69 18.91
N VAL A 11 -36.76 -22.42 18.08
CA VAL A 11 -37.19 -23.27 16.96
C VAL A 11 -36.38 -22.85 15.72
N HIS A 12 -35.35 -23.62 15.37
CA HIS A 12 -34.65 -23.48 14.09
C HIS A 12 -35.40 -24.28 13.01
N ARG A 13 -36.00 -23.57 12.05
CA ARG A 13 -36.56 -24.15 10.83
C ARG A 13 -35.53 -24.01 9.71
N PHE A 14 -34.71 -25.05 9.52
CA PHE A 14 -33.83 -25.18 8.36
C PHE A 14 -34.68 -25.36 7.08
N ARG A 15 -34.54 -24.43 6.13
CA ARG A 15 -35.00 -24.63 4.75
C ARG A 15 -33.81 -25.12 3.93
N GLN A 16 -33.86 -26.41 3.62
CA GLN A 16 -33.04 -27.11 2.66
C GLN A 16 -33.39 -26.57 1.26
N VAL A 17 -32.38 -26.11 0.50
CA VAL A 17 -32.53 -25.76 -0.91
C VAL A 17 -31.83 -26.85 -1.70
N ASP A 18 -32.64 -27.57 -2.47
CA ASP A 18 -32.24 -28.71 -3.28
C ASP A 18 -31.31 -28.29 -4.42
N ARG A 19 -30.19 -29.02 -4.56
CA ARG A 19 -29.32 -29.01 -5.74
C ARG A 19 -29.84 -30.08 -6.68
N GLU A 20 -30.55 -29.69 -7.73
CA GLU A 20 -30.81 -30.56 -8.88
C GLU A 20 -29.93 -30.13 -10.06
N GLY A 21 -29.15 -31.09 -10.56
CA GLY A 21 -28.32 -30.94 -11.73
C GLY A 21 -29.13 -31.04 -13.01
N PHE A 22 -28.64 -30.41 -14.08
CA PHE A 22 -29.12 -30.69 -15.42
C PHE A 22 -27.97 -30.70 -16.44
N ALA A 23 -27.80 -31.90 -17.00
CA ALA A 23 -27.48 -32.24 -18.38
C ALA A 23 -26.17 -31.73 -19.03
N LYS A 24 -25.23 -32.68 -19.13
CA LYS A 24 -24.31 -32.84 -20.26
C LYS A 24 -25.08 -32.87 -21.59
N ARG A 25 -24.62 -32.13 -22.61
CA ARG A 25 -24.81 -32.49 -24.03
C ARG A 25 -23.54 -32.24 -24.82
N SER A 26 -22.94 -33.35 -25.24
CA SER A 26 -21.90 -33.47 -26.26
C SER A 26 -22.44 -33.08 -27.63
N LEU A 27 -21.62 -32.43 -28.45
CA LEU A 27 -21.71 -32.42 -29.91
C LEU A 27 -20.31 -32.16 -30.49
N ALA A 28 -19.85 -33.10 -31.31
CA ALA A 28 -18.77 -33.03 -32.28
C ALA A 28 -19.26 -33.82 -33.52
N PRO A 29 -18.55 -33.87 -34.67
CA PRO A 29 -17.55 -32.98 -35.28
C PRO A 29 -17.90 -32.64 -36.76
N ALA A 30 -17.18 -31.70 -37.39
CA ALA A 30 -16.97 -31.64 -38.85
C ALA A 30 -15.82 -30.66 -39.13
N LEU A 31 -14.61 -31.10 -39.51
CA LEU A 31 -14.13 -31.57 -40.82
C LEU A 31 -13.22 -30.51 -41.46
N ALA A 32 -12.03 -30.98 -41.84
CA ALA A 32 -10.84 -30.27 -42.30
C ALA A 32 -10.98 -29.36 -43.53
N LEU A 33 -10.07 -28.38 -43.64
CA LEU A 33 -9.25 -28.26 -44.85
C LEU A 33 -7.89 -27.63 -44.53
N ALA A 34 -6.83 -28.29 -45.01
CA ALA A 34 -5.44 -27.89 -44.91
C ALA A 34 -5.04 -26.97 -46.08
N PHE A 35 -4.08 -26.08 -45.84
CA PHE A 35 -3.16 -25.60 -46.88
C PHE A 35 -1.76 -25.46 -46.28
N VAL A 36 -0.83 -26.23 -46.83
CA VAL A 36 0.63 -26.21 -46.62
C VAL A 36 1.24 -25.47 -47.80
N VAL A 37 2.23 -24.59 -47.55
CA VAL A 37 3.47 -24.26 -48.31
C VAL A 37 4.08 -23.06 -47.54
N GLY A 38 5.31 -22.99 -47.00
CA GLY A 38 6.52 -23.79 -47.13
C GLY A 38 7.56 -23.10 -48.01
N VAL A 39 8.42 -22.20 -47.50
CA VAL A 39 9.76 -21.89 -48.07
C VAL A 39 10.75 -21.46 -46.98
N ALA A 40 11.97 -21.95 -47.14
CA ALA A 40 13.07 -22.06 -46.20
C ALA A 40 14.04 -20.85 -46.15
N ALA A 41 14.90 -20.89 -45.13
CA ALA A 41 16.04 -20.03 -44.86
C ALA A 41 17.17 -20.10 -45.91
N VAL A 42 17.92 -19.00 -46.05
CA VAL A 42 19.36 -19.03 -46.40
C VAL A 42 20.08 -17.87 -45.69
N ALA A 43 21.26 -18.19 -45.16
CA ALA A 43 22.21 -17.34 -44.44
C ALA A 43 22.95 -16.32 -45.34
N ALA A 44 23.52 -15.25 -44.75
CA ALA A 44 24.98 -15.10 -44.58
C ALA A 44 25.46 -13.62 -44.44
N CYS A 45 26.55 -13.48 -43.66
CA CYS A 45 27.66 -12.51 -43.72
C CYS A 45 27.62 -11.16 -42.96
N SER A 46 28.29 -11.17 -41.81
CA SER A 46 29.49 -10.36 -41.47
C SER A 46 29.40 -8.83 -41.41
N GLY A 47 29.52 -8.29 -40.20
CA GLY A 47 29.85 -6.89 -39.93
C GLY A 47 29.92 -6.65 -38.43
N ALA A 48 31.06 -6.97 -37.82
CA ALA A 48 31.39 -6.63 -36.45
C ALA A 48 31.79 -5.16 -36.38
N ASP A 49 31.07 -4.36 -35.60
CA ASP A 49 31.56 -3.13 -34.99
C ASP A 49 30.95 -3.07 -33.58
N SER A 50 31.71 -3.57 -32.60
CA SER A 50 31.35 -3.52 -31.19
C SER A 50 31.57 -2.10 -30.66
N PRO A 51 30.55 -1.40 -30.13
CA PRO A 51 30.78 -0.20 -29.34
C PRO A 51 31.41 -0.57 -27.97
N PRO A 52 32.14 0.36 -27.33
CA PRO A 52 32.93 0.07 -26.13
C PRO A 52 32.06 -0.40 -24.94
N PRO A 53 32.58 -1.27 -24.07
CA PRO A 53 31.84 -1.77 -22.92
C PRO A 53 31.96 -0.78 -21.77
N ASP A 54 31.16 0.28 -21.77
CA ASP A 54 30.82 1.02 -20.55
C ASP A 54 29.66 1.99 -20.80
N ALA A 55 28.46 1.44 -20.74
CA ALA A 55 27.28 2.11 -20.20
C ALA A 55 26.27 1.00 -19.98
N THR A 56 26.21 0.48 -18.76
CA THR A 56 25.00 -0.18 -18.29
C THR A 56 23.85 0.78 -18.61
N PRO A 57 22.86 0.39 -19.42
CA PRO A 57 21.65 1.19 -19.52
C PRO A 57 21.05 1.10 -18.12
N THR A 58 21.20 2.18 -17.35
CA THR A 58 20.40 2.37 -16.14
C THR A 58 18.99 2.27 -16.65
N SER A 59 18.33 1.16 -16.34
CA SER A 59 16.95 0.92 -16.67
C SER A 59 16.14 2.02 -15.98
N THR A 60 15.93 3.14 -16.68
CA THR A 60 15.03 4.22 -16.31
C THR A 60 13.59 3.77 -16.58
N LEU A 61 13.24 2.58 -16.11
CA LEU A 61 11.86 2.28 -15.80
C LEU A 61 11.55 3.11 -14.56
N ILE A 62 10.99 4.30 -14.78
CA ILE A 62 10.27 5.04 -13.75
C ILE A 62 9.25 4.03 -13.21
N PRO A 63 9.37 3.52 -11.97
CA PRO A 63 8.49 2.47 -11.50
C PRO A 63 7.08 3.05 -11.45
N GLU A 64 6.13 2.53 -12.24
CA GLU A 64 4.70 2.75 -12.03
C GLU A 64 4.31 2.09 -10.69
N GLY A 65 4.76 2.69 -9.59
CA GLY A 65 4.64 2.13 -8.26
C GLY A 65 3.53 2.87 -7.49
N PRO A 66 2.59 2.16 -6.84
CA PRO A 66 1.69 2.77 -5.88
C PRO A 66 2.50 3.35 -4.70
N ALA A 67 1.93 4.35 -4.03
CA ALA A 67 2.31 4.97 -2.76
C ALA A 67 3.73 4.70 -2.22
N GLY A 68 4.55 5.75 -2.11
CA GLY A 68 5.88 5.65 -1.50
C GLY A 68 6.96 5.09 -2.43
N SER A 69 6.68 4.98 -3.73
CA SER A 69 7.59 4.49 -4.77
C SER A 69 8.74 5.42 -5.14
N GLY A 70 8.84 6.61 -4.51
CA GLY A 70 9.79 7.64 -4.92
C GLY A 70 9.52 8.17 -6.33
N LEU A 71 8.31 7.96 -6.83
CA LEU A 71 7.88 8.41 -8.14
C LEU A 71 8.00 9.93 -8.27
N ASN A 72 8.50 10.38 -9.42
CA ASN A 72 8.47 11.78 -9.78
C ASN A 72 7.06 12.18 -10.25
N THR A 73 6.15 12.34 -9.30
CA THR A 73 4.75 12.72 -9.54
C THR A 73 4.60 14.16 -10.02
N LYS A 74 5.63 15.00 -9.85
CA LYS A 74 5.61 16.47 -10.02
C LYS A 74 4.56 17.17 -9.15
N LEU A 75 4.19 16.55 -8.03
CA LEU A 75 3.23 17.08 -7.06
C LEU A 75 3.94 17.65 -5.82
N PRO A 76 3.37 18.68 -5.17
CA PRO A 76 3.78 19.08 -3.82
C PRO A 76 3.60 17.95 -2.81
N CYS A 77 4.42 17.96 -1.76
CA CYS A 77 4.48 16.90 -0.75
C CYS A 77 3.14 16.56 -0.09
N ASP A 78 2.39 17.58 0.35
CA ASP A 78 1.10 17.37 1.01
C ASP A 78 0.06 16.76 0.06
N VAL A 79 0.10 17.17 -1.22
CA VAL A 79 -0.78 16.65 -2.27
C VAL A 79 -0.41 15.20 -2.59
N GLN A 80 0.88 14.90 -2.78
CA GLN A 80 1.33 13.54 -3.01
C GLN A 80 0.96 12.62 -1.84
N ALA A 81 1.22 13.04 -0.60
CA ALA A 81 0.89 12.26 0.58
C ALA A 81 -0.62 11.96 0.67
N LEU A 82 -1.49 12.95 0.41
CA LEU A 82 -2.94 12.71 0.39
C LEU A 82 -3.31 11.62 -0.63
N LEU A 83 -2.83 11.72 -1.86
CA LEU A 83 -3.22 10.80 -2.94
C LEU A 83 -2.73 9.38 -2.66
N GLU A 84 -1.49 9.25 -2.21
CA GLU A 84 -0.88 7.98 -1.83
C GLU A 84 -1.61 7.31 -0.67
N ASN A 85 -2.03 8.09 0.33
CA ASN A 85 -2.61 7.55 1.56
C ASN A 85 -4.13 7.44 1.55
N ARG A 86 -4.84 8.00 0.56
CA ARG A 86 -6.31 8.06 0.54
C ARG A 86 -6.98 7.76 -0.80
N CYS A 87 -6.30 7.97 -1.93
CA CYS A 87 -6.96 7.94 -3.24
C CYS A 87 -6.60 6.68 -4.03
N ILE A 88 -5.31 6.34 -4.09
CA ILE A 88 -4.85 5.34 -5.04
C ILE A 88 -5.16 3.90 -4.64
N GLY A 89 -5.70 3.64 -3.45
CA GLY A 89 -6.25 2.32 -3.11
C GLY A 89 -7.38 1.92 -4.05
N CYS A 90 -8.14 2.89 -4.57
CA CYS A 90 -9.18 2.68 -5.58
C CYS A 90 -8.86 3.34 -6.93
N HIS A 91 -7.99 4.35 -6.97
CA HIS A 91 -7.66 5.14 -8.16
C HIS A 91 -6.21 4.93 -8.65
N SER A 92 -5.75 3.68 -8.63
CA SER A 92 -4.44 3.31 -9.20
C SER A 92 -4.49 3.21 -10.72
N GLY A 93 -3.34 3.06 -11.39
CA GLY A 93 -3.25 2.92 -12.86
C GLY A 93 -4.13 1.79 -13.44
N ASN A 94 -4.38 0.74 -12.65
CA ASN A 94 -5.24 -0.39 -13.02
C ASN A 94 -6.73 -0.18 -12.68
N SER A 95 -7.10 0.97 -12.11
CA SER A 95 -8.46 1.33 -11.72
C SER A 95 -8.75 2.79 -12.08
N PRO A 96 -9.08 3.06 -13.36
CA PRO A 96 -9.24 4.43 -13.85
C PRO A 96 -10.43 5.16 -13.21
N PRO A 97 -10.36 6.49 -13.05
CA PRO A 97 -9.25 7.34 -13.46
C PRO A 97 -8.05 7.22 -12.49
N PRO A 98 -6.81 7.13 -13.00
CA PRO A 98 -5.62 7.28 -12.16
C PRO A 98 -5.59 8.69 -11.56
N LEU A 99 -5.01 8.83 -10.36
CA LEU A 99 -4.94 10.11 -9.63
C LEU A 99 -3.58 10.38 -8.98
N LEU A 100 -2.50 9.70 -9.38
CA LEU A 100 -1.22 9.76 -8.65
C LEU A 100 -0.24 10.79 -9.22
N THR A 101 -0.39 11.19 -10.47
CA THR A 101 0.54 12.11 -11.13
C THR A 101 -0.06 13.50 -11.34
N TYR A 102 0.80 14.50 -11.50
CA TYR A 102 0.37 15.82 -11.95
C TYR A 102 -0.47 15.77 -13.22
N ALA A 103 -0.06 14.96 -14.20
CA ALA A 103 -0.76 14.82 -15.47
C ALA A 103 -2.19 14.28 -15.29
N ASP A 104 -2.37 13.30 -14.40
CA ASP A 104 -3.68 12.76 -14.06
C ASP A 104 -4.63 13.83 -13.51
N LEU A 105 -4.11 14.68 -12.61
CA LEU A 105 -4.90 15.68 -11.89
C LEU A 105 -5.29 16.88 -12.75
N VAL A 106 -4.45 17.28 -13.71
CA VAL A 106 -4.75 18.42 -14.60
C VAL A 106 -5.50 18.00 -15.86
N ALA A 107 -5.64 16.70 -16.13
CA ALA A 107 -6.45 16.22 -17.24
C ALA A 107 -7.93 16.60 -17.07
N PRO A 108 -8.67 16.79 -18.18
CA PRO A 108 -10.12 17.01 -18.13
C PRO A 108 -10.85 15.86 -17.42
N SER A 109 -11.81 16.20 -16.57
CA SER A 109 -12.62 15.19 -15.90
C SER A 109 -13.59 14.51 -16.85
N ARG A 110 -13.71 13.18 -16.74
CA ARG A 110 -14.70 12.41 -17.50
C ARG A 110 -16.14 12.79 -17.15
N SER A 111 -16.42 13.16 -15.90
CA SER A 111 -17.76 13.56 -15.47
C SER A 111 -18.10 15.01 -15.82
N ASN A 112 -17.10 15.86 -16.00
CA ASN A 112 -17.29 17.24 -16.44
C ASN A 112 -16.02 17.72 -17.17
N PRO A 113 -15.97 17.64 -18.52
CA PRO A 113 -14.78 18.02 -19.29
C PRO A 113 -14.38 19.50 -19.18
N GLN A 114 -15.24 20.36 -18.60
CA GLN A 114 -14.91 21.77 -18.33
C GLN A 114 -14.10 21.95 -17.05
N LYS A 115 -13.90 20.90 -16.27
CA LYS A 115 -13.12 20.90 -15.03
C LYS A 115 -11.97 19.91 -15.12
N THR A 116 -10.88 20.20 -14.43
CA THR A 116 -9.80 19.24 -14.24
C THR A 116 -10.21 18.13 -13.27
N MET A 117 -9.52 16.99 -13.29
CA MET A 117 -9.70 15.93 -12.30
C MET A 117 -9.50 16.44 -10.87
N ALA A 118 -8.53 17.35 -10.64
CA ALA A 118 -8.30 17.94 -9.32
C ALA A 118 -9.48 18.80 -8.83
N GLN A 119 -10.09 19.58 -9.72
CA GLN A 119 -11.27 20.39 -9.38
C GLN A 119 -12.47 19.51 -9.01
N VAL A 120 -12.72 18.46 -9.80
CA VAL A 120 -13.78 17.49 -9.48
C VAL A 120 -13.46 16.72 -8.20
N ALA A 121 -12.21 16.36 -7.95
CA ALA A 121 -11.80 15.69 -6.72
C ALA A 121 -12.10 16.54 -5.47
N VAL A 122 -11.83 17.85 -5.50
CA VAL A 122 -12.22 18.77 -4.41
C VAL A 122 -13.74 18.75 -4.17
N GLU A 123 -14.54 18.82 -5.24
CA GLU A 123 -16.00 18.77 -5.13
C GLU A 123 -16.49 17.47 -4.50
N ARG A 124 -15.84 16.35 -4.84
CA ARG A 124 -16.17 15.03 -4.28
C ARG A 124 -15.70 14.86 -2.84
N LEU A 125 -14.54 15.39 -2.47
CA LEU A 125 -14.04 15.40 -1.09
C LEU A 125 -14.97 16.17 -0.14
N ARG A 126 -15.72 17.15 -0.66
CA ARG A 126 -16.70 17.96 0.10
C ARG A 126 -18.16 17.56 -0.09
N SER A 127 -18.44 16.58 -0.95
CA SER A 127 -19.81 16.24 -1.30
C SER A 127 -20.46 15.36 -0.22
N ALA A 128 -21.58 15.82 0.34
CA ALA A 128 -22.40 14.98 1.22
C ALA A 128 -23.26 13.95 0.46
N THR A 129 -23.55 14.20 -0.83
CA THR A 129 -24.46 13.38 -1.63
C THR A 129 -23.74 12.40 -2.56
N SER A 130 -22.48 12.67 -2.88
CA SER A 130 -21.68 11.80 -3.72
C SER A 130 -20.19 11.91 -3.34
N PRO A 131 -19.86 11.57 -2.08
CA PRO A 131 -18.51 11.70 -1.52
C PRO A 131 -17.49 10.82 -2.24
N MET A 132 -16.24 11.29 -2.26
CA MET A 132 -15.07 10.43 -2.48
C MET A 132 -14.09 10.62 -1.32
N PRO A 133 -13.59 9.54 -0.70
CA PRO A 133 -13.93 8.15 -1.00
C PRO A 133 -15.39 7.81 -0.61
N PRO A 134 -16.03 6.83 -1.28
CA PRO A 134 -17.38 6.42 -0.92
C PRO A 134 -17.36 5.63 0.40
N PRO A 135 -18.46 5.63 1.18
CA PRO A 135 -18.60 4.72 2.32
C PRO A 135 -18.36 3.26 1.89
N PRO A 136 -17.74 2.42 2.73
CA PRO A 136 -17.46 2.63 4.16
C PRO A 136 -16.15 3.37 4.48
N ALA A 137 -15.39 3.81 3.47
CA ALA A 137 -14.13 4.49 3.68
C ALA A 137 -14.33 5.80 4.46
N ALA A 138 -13.47 6.05 5.44
CA ALA A 138 -13.46 7.33 6.13
C ALA A 138 -12.93 8.44 5.19
N PRO A 139 -13.53 9.63 5.17
CA PRO A 139 -13.01 10.75 4.42
C PRO A 139 -11.61 11.14 4.93
N PRO A 140 -10.74 11.71 4.07
CA PRO A 140 -9.47 12.30 4.51
C PRO A 140 -9.68 13.32 5.62
N ALA A 141 -8.65 13.53 6.43
CA ALA A 141 -8.71 14.52 7.50
C ALA A 141 -8.83 15.95 6.92
N GLU A 142 -9.43 16.86 7.68
CA GLU A 142 -9.72 18.21 7.21
C GLU A 142 -8.49 18.96 6.70
N ASP A 143 -7.35 18.81 7.37
CA ASP A 143 -6.09 19.43 6.97
C ASP A 143 -5.54 18.87 5.64
N GLU A 144 -5.77 17.58 5.35
CA GLU A 144 -5.42 16.99 4.04
C GLU A 144 -6.28 17.62 2.93
N ILE A 145 -7.59 17.74 3.18
CA ILE A 145 -8.52 18.30 2.20
C ILE A 145 -8.20 19.77 1.95
N VAL A 146 -7.99 20.57 3.01
CA VAL A 146 -7.62 21.99 2.90
C VAL A 146 -6.30 22.17 2.15
N ALA A 147 -5.29 21.33 2.38
CA ALA A 147 -4.03 21.38 1.64
C ALA A 147 -4.24 21.17 0.13
N PHE A 148 -5.05 20.18 -0.24
CA PHE A 148 -5.39 19.90 -1.63
C PHE A 148 -6.21 21.03 -2.27
N GLU A 149 -7.21 21.54 -1.57
CA GLU A 149 -8.04 22.66 -2.02
C GLU A 149 -7.22 23.93 -2.26
N ASN A 150 -6.30 24.25 -1.35
CA ASN A 150 -5.44 25.42 -1.50
C ASN A 150 -4.51 25.27 -2.71
N TRP A 151 -3.99 24.07 -2.97
CA TRP A 151 -3.20 23.80 -4.17
C TRP A 151 -4.03 23.96 -5.45
N VAL A 152 -5.28 23.48 -5.47
CA VAL A 152 -6.19 23.66 -6.60
C VAL A 152 -6.53 25.14 -6.81
N LYS A 153 -6.88 25.87 -5.75
CA LYS A 153 -7.17 27.32 -5.79
C LYS A 153 -5.97 28.15 -6.25
N ALA A 154 -4.75 27.71 -5.93
CA ALA A 154 -3.51 28.35 -6.39
C ALA A 154 -3.16 28.05 -7.87
N GLY A 155 -4.03 27.35 -8.60
CA GLY A 155 -3.90 27.06 -10.02
C GLY A 155 -3.16 25.76 -10.34
N THR A 156 -3.19 24.77 -9.42
CA THR A 156 -2.59 23.44 -9.59
C THR A 156 -1.18 23.50 -10.17
N LYS A 157 -0.28 24.24 -9.50
CA LYS A 157 1.10 24.37 -10.00
C LYS A 157 1.84 23.05 -9.84
N SER A 158 2.55 22.63 -10.88
CA SER A 158 3.50 21.52 -10.76
C SER A 158 4.65 21.92 -9.84
N GLY A 159 5.25 20.93 -9.19
CA GLY A 159 6.39 21.12 -8.29
C GLY A 159 7.57 20.25 -8.67
N THR A 160 8.69 20.52 -8.00
CA THR A 160 9.79 19.56 -7.88
C THR A 160 9.26 18.31 -7.17
N PRO A 161 9.67 17.09 -7.57
CA PRO A 161 9.34 15.88 -6.83
C PRO A 161 9.63 16.03 -5.33
N CYS A 162 8.67 15.64 -4.51
CA CYS A 162 8.72 15.80 -3.06
C CYS A 162 9.84 14.97 -2.42
N THR A 163 10.05 13.78 -2.94
CA THR A 163 11.10 12.87 -2.47
C THR A 163 12.05 12.57 -3.62
N PRO A 164 13.37 12.45 -3.35
CA PRO A 164 14.26 11.83 -4.32
C PRO A 164 13.78 10.38 -4.57
N PRO A 165 14.15 9.76 -5.70
CA PRO A 165 13.95 8.33 -5.90
C PRO A 165 14.44 7.57 -4.67
N VAL A 166 13.62 6.65 -4.16
CA VAL A 166 13.94 5.91 -2.93
C VAL A 166 15.22 5.10 -3.18
N VAL A 167 16.31 5.53 -2.54
CA VAL A 167 17.51 4.71 -2.35
C VAL A 167 17.43 4.15 -0.94
N ASP A 168 17.17 2.85 -0.79
CA ASP A 168 17.42 2.19 0.50
C ASP A 168 18.58 1.20 0.36
N ALA A 169 19.62 1.48 1.15
CA ALA A 169 20.78 0.63 1.40
C ALA A 169 20.84 0.39 2.91
N GLY A 170 19.88 -0.39 3.42
CA GLY A 170 19.64 -0.58 4.85
C GLY A 170 19.80 -2.01 5.37
N ALA A 171 20.04 -3.00 4.50
CA ALA A 171 20.45 -4.35 4.87
C ALA A 171 21.24 -4.99 3.71
N PRO A 172 22.24 -5.87 3.96
CA PRO A 172 22.71 -6.82 2.95
C PRO A 172 21.58 -7.84 2.73
N GLY A 173 20.64 -7.48 1.88
CA GLY A 173 19.47 -8.25 1.54
C GLY A 173 19.00 -7.74 0.21
N THR A 174 19.36 -8.46 -0.83
CA THR A 174 18.82 -8.25 -2.17
C THR A 174 17.30 -8.27 -2.06
N THR A 175 16.60 -7.38 -2.77
CA THR A 175 15.18 -7.56 -3.10
C THR A 175 15.08 -8.80 -3.98
N ASN A 176 15.29 -9.97 -3.39
CA ASN A 176 15.40 -11.23 -4.08
C ASN A 176 14.16 -12.03 -3.72
N PRO A 177 13.19 -12.12 -4.64
CA PRO A 177 11.91 -12.80 -4.41
C PRO A 177 12.06 -14.31 -4.17
N THR A 178 13.29 -14.83 -4.09
CA THR A 178 13.61 -16.23 -3.78
C THR A 178 13.86 -16.50 -2.29
N VAL A 179 13.95 -15.47 -1.43
CA VAL A 179 14.04 -15.72 0.02
C VAL A 179 12.68 -16.17 0.54
N PRO A 180 12.55 -17.37 1.14
CA PRO A 180 11.27 -17.84 1.65
C PRO A 180 10.74 -16.96 2.78
N LEU A 181 9.42 -16.78 2.81
CA LEU A 181 8.77 -16.15 3.96
C LEU A 181 8.73 -17.14 5.12
N VAL A 182 9.16 -16.71 6.31
CA VAL A 182 9.14 -17.51 7.53
C VAL A 182 8.48 -16.70 8.63
N CYS A 183 7.53 -17.30 9.34
CA CYS A 183 6.94 -16.68 10.53
C CYS A 183 7.80 -17.02 11.76
N THR A 184 8.70 -16.11 12.15
CA THR A 184 9.69 -16.37 13.20
C THR A 184 9.06 -16.45 14.58
N SER A 185 7.97 -15.73 14.81
CA SER A 185 7.22 -15.82 16.06
C SER A 185 6.52 -17.17 16.23
N GLY A 186 6.34 -17.94 15.15
CA GLY A 186 5.55 -19.17 15.15
C GLY A 186 4.07 -18.96 15.44
N GLN A 187 3.62 -17.70 15.54
CA GLN A 187 2.25 -17.34 15.87
C GLN A 187 1.66 -16.56 14.71
N MET A 188 0.61 -17.13 14.11
CA MET A 188 -0.21 -16.43 13.13
C MET A 188 -1.36 -15.73 13.84
N TRP A 189 -1.70 -14.55 13.35
CA TRP A 189 -2.91 -13.83 13.69
C TRP A 189 -4.11 -14.68 13.26
N THR A 190 -5.01 -14.97 14.21
CA THR A 190 -6.16 -15.86 14.00
C THR A 190 -7.51 -15.12 13.94
N GLY A 191 -7.49 -13.79 14.10
CA GLY A 191 -8.69 -12.95 14.03
C GLY A 191 -9.74 -13.22 15.10
N GLN A 192 -9.38 -13.80 16.25
CA GLN A 192 -10.34 -13.98 17.34
C GLN A 192 -10.52 -12.69 18.14
N GLU A 193 -11.78 -12.26 18.24
CA GLU A 193 -12.26 -11.13 19.02
C GLU A 193 -11.81 -11.26 20.48
N SER A 194 -10.85 -10.45 20.88
CA SER A 194 -10.83 -9.95 22.24
C SER A 194 -11.36 -8.52 22.20
N ASP A 195 -12.10 -8.12 23.24
CA ASP A 195 -12.71 -6.80 23.41
C ASP A 195 -11.70 -5.62 23.37
N ARG A 196 -10.42 -5.89 23.08
CA ARG A 196 -9.28 -4.98 23.13
C ARG A 196 -8.54 -4.84 21.80
N GLU A 197 -8.83 -5.68 20.80
CA GLU A 197 -8.04 -5.74 19.56
C GLU A 197 -8.95 -5.71 18.32
N PRO A 198 -9.18 -4.53 17.73
CA PRO A 198 -9.80 -4.48 16.41
C PRO A 198 -8.83 -5.08 15.40
N GLU A 199 -9.18 -6.23 14.81
CA GLU A 199 -8.94 -6.72 13.43
C GLU A 199 -7.62 -6.38 12.68
N MET A 200 -6.56 -5.86 13.32
CA MET A 200 -5.40 -5.31 12.63
C MET A 200 -4.39 -6.39 12.30
N HIS A 201 -4.47 -6.88 11.06
CA HIS A 201 -3.57 -7.83 10.42
C HIS A 201 -2.11 -7.35 10.43
N PRO A 202 -1.22 -7.98 11.22
CA PRO A 202 0.21 -7.70 11.14
C PRO A 202 0.74 -7.93 9.71
N GLY A 203 1.60 -7.03 9.22
CA GLY A 203 2.19 -7.15 7.89
C GLY A 203 1.30 -6.62 6.76
N GLY A 204 -0.02 -6.52 6.95
CA GLY A 204 -0.93 -5.93 5.98
C GLY A 204 -0.74 -4.43 5.82
N ALA A 205 -1.04 -3.91 4.61
CA ALA A 205 -1.08 -2.47 4.35
C ALA A 205 -2.33 -1.86 5.01
N CYS A 206 -2.11 -0.98 5.98
CA CYS A 206 -3.14 -0.56 6.95
C CYS A 206 -4.18 0.33 6.28
N ASN A 207 -3.72 1.41 5.63
CA ASN A 207 -4.61 2.37 4.97
C ASN A 207 -5.25 1.77 3.74
N THR A 208 -4.56 0.88 3.04
CA THR A 208 -5.12 0.14 1.89
C THR A 208 -6.35 -0.67 2.30
N CYS A 209 -6.28 -1.39 3.43
CA CYS A 209 -7.45 -2.11 3.95
C CYS A 209 -8.54 -1.14 4.42
N HIS A 210 -8.19 -0.10 5.18
CA HIS A 210 -9.16 0.84 5.76
C HIS A 210 -9.87 1.70 4.71
N GLN A 211 -9.24 1.97 3.57
CA GLN A 211 -9.86 2.64 2.42
C GLN A 211 -10.92 1.78 1.73
N VAL A 212 -10.86 0.45 1.85
CA VAL A 212 -11.79 -0.46 1.17
C VAL A 212 -12.86 -0.98 2.12
N LYS A 213 -12.47 -1.39 3.32
CA LYS A 213 -13.35 -2.01 4.31
C LYS A 213 -13.93 -1.02 5.33
N GLY A 214 -13.43 0.22 5.35
CA GLY A 214 -13.68 1.16 6.43
C GLY A 214 -12.67 0.98 7.57
N GLY A 215 -12.58 1.98 8.44
CA GLY A 215 -11.60 2.05 9.51
C GLY A 215 -11.02 3.46 9.66
N PRO A 216 -10.27 3.74 10.74
CA PRO A 216 -9.64 5.03 10.94
C PRO A 216 -8.55 5.29 9.90
N ASN A 217 -8.44 6.54 9.44
CA ASN A 217 -7.31 6.96 8.60
C ASN A 217 -6.06 7.15 9.47
N PHE A 218 -5.00 6.42 9.17
CA PHE A 218 -3.70 6.62 9.82
C PHE A 218 -2.82 7.55 8.98
N ARG A 219 -2.03 8.39 9.66
CA ARG A 219 -0.96 9.17 9.01
C ARG A 219 0.31 8.38 8.89
N ILE A 220 0.59 7.52 9.87
CA ILE A 220 1.64 6.51 9.83
C ILE A 220 1.04 5.22 10.40
N ALA A 221 1.25 4.09 9.75
CA ALA A 221 0.94 2.78 10.32
C ALA A 221 1.80 1.69 9.69
N GLY A 222 2.08 0.66 10.47
CA GLY A 222 2.78 -0.52 10.00
C GLY A 222 3.02 -1.54 11.09
N THR A 223 3.91 -2.50 10.80
CA THR A 223 4.25 -3.60 11.69
C THR A 223 5.75 -3.80 11.77
N VAL A 224 6.29 -3.92 12.98
CA VAL A 224 7.70 -4.25 13.21
C VAL A 224 7.85 -5.75 13.46
N TYR A 225 8.85 -6.35 12.83
CA TYR A 225 9.13 -7.78 12.84
C TYR A 225 10.52 -8.12 13.40
N PRO A 226 10.72 -9.36 13.92
CA PRO A 226 12.03 -9.84 14.30
C PRO A 226 12.97 -10.06 13.10
N THR A 227 12.42 -10.49 11.95
CA THR A 227 13.20 -10.77 10.74
C THR A 227 12.63 -10.08 9.50
N LEU A 228 13.41 -10.09 8.41
CA LEU A 228 13.17 -9.27 7.22
C LEU A 228 12.04 -9.84 6.34
N HIS A 229 11.86 -11.15 6.34
CA HIS A 229 11.03 -11.86 5.37
C HIS A 229 9.92 -12.65 6.06
N GLU A 230 8.98 -11.91 6.65
CA GLU A 230 7.85 -12.50 7.39
C GLU A 230 6.57 -12.40 6.56
N PRO A 231 5.72 -13.45 6.54
CA PRO A 231 4.46 -13.40 5.82
C PRO A 231 3.49 -12.41 6.47
N ASP A 232 2.47 -11.98 5.72
CA ASP A 232 1.33 -11.28 6.32
C ASP A 232 0.68 -12.20 7.37
N ASP A 233 0.01 -11.58 8.34
CA ASP A 233 -0.63 -12.22 9.49
C ASP A 233 0.35 -12.92 10.46
N CYS A 234 1.66 -12.97 10.20
CA CYS A 234 2.60 -13.40 11.25
C CYS A 234 2.68 -12.33 12.34
N MET A 235 2.57 -12.73 13.61
CA MET A 235 2.71 -11.80 14.73
C MET A 235 4.13 -11.21 14.73
N GLY A 236 4.20 -9.89 14.76
CA GLY A 236 5.45 -9.13 14.79
C GLY A 236 6.15 -9.19 16.15
N VAL A 237 7.03 -8.23 16.40
CA VAL A 237 7.77 -8.15 17.67
C VAL A 237 6.83 -7.91 18.85
N ASP A 238 7.10 -8.61 19.95
CA ASP A 238 6.45 -8.37 21.22
C ASP A 238 7.24 -7.32 22.02
N PRO A 239 6.66 -6.14 22.30
CA PRO A 239 7.35 -5.06 23.02
C PRO A 239 7.63 -5.39 24.49
N ARG A 240 7.11 -6.50 25.04
CA ARG A 240 7.42 -6.96 26.42
C ARG A 240 8.91 -7.23 26.64
N GLY A 241 9.68 -7.50 25.58
CA GLY A 241 11.14 -7.66 25.63
C GLY A 241 11.94 -6.36 25.78
N GLY A 242 11.28 -5.20 25.78
CA GLY A 242 11.88 -3.86 25.94
C GLY A 242 11.13 -2.83 25.09
N PRO A 243 10.95 -1.57 25.54
CA PRO A 243 10.18 -0.57 24.81
C PRO A 243 10.81 -0.30 23.43
N LEU A 244 10.20 -0.93 22.43
CA LEU A 244 10.51 -0.72 21.03
C LEU A 244 9.62 0.42 20.53
N VAL A 245 10.24 1.43 19.94
CA VAL A 245 9.56 2.64 19.50
C VAL A 245 9.93 2.90 18.05
N VAL A 246 8.90 3.15 17.23
CA VAL A 246 9.08 3.72 15.91
C VAL A 246 9.11 5.23 16.06
N ILE A 247 10.22 5.86 15.67
CA ILE A 247 10.37 7.30 15.65
C ILE A 247 10.28 7.77 14.21
N VAL A 248 9.32 8.65 13.94
CA VAL A 248 9.15 9.27 12.62
C VAL A 248 9.54 10.74 12.71
N THR A 249 10.50 11.15 11.89
CA THR A 249 10.94 12.54 11.75
C THR A 249 10.26 13.14 10.53
N ASP A 250 9.51 14.23 10.73
CA ASP A 250 8.80 14.93 9.67
C ASP A 250 9.67 15.99 8.95
N ALA A 251 9.16 16.59 7.88
CA ALA A 251 9.88 17.61 7.10
C ALA A 251 10.21 18.89 7.89
N ARG A 252 9.61 19.06 9.08
CA ARG A 252 9.85 20.17 10.01
C ARG A 252 10.84 19.76 11.12
N ASN A 253 11.50 18.62 10.98
CA ASN A 253 12.41 18.02 11.96
C ASN A 253 11.75 17.72 13.32
N ARG A 254 10.44 17.43 13.33
CA ARG A 254 9.74 16.99 14.53
C ARG A 254 9.75 15.47 14.61
N ASP A 255 10.12 14.96 15.77
CA ASP A 255 10.10 13.52 16.07
C ASP A 255 8.78 13.12 16.73
N PHE A 256 8.14 12.12 16.14
CA PHE A 256 6.96 11.46 16.67
C PHE A 256 7.36 10.08 17.17
N GLN A 257 7.26 9.86 18.47
CA GLN A 257 7.55 8.56 19.09
C GLN A 257 6.27 7.74 19.14
N ILE A 258 6.26 6.62 18.41
CA ILE A 258 5.10 5.74 18.27
C ILE A 258 5.45 4.41 18.97
N PRO A 259 4.78 4.09 20.08
CA PRO A 259 4.96 2.80 20.74
C PRO A 259 4.55 1.66 19.81
N VAL A 260 5.37 0.61 19.78
CA VAL A 260 4.99 -0.67 19.16
C VAL A 260 4.09 -1.43 20.13
N GLN A 261 2.95 -1.91 19.64
CA GLN A 261 1.95 -2.63 20.42
C GLN A 261 2.15 -4.14 20.33
N GLU A 262 1.31 -4.91 21.02
CA GLU A 262 1.26 -6.37 20.86
C GLU A 262 1.00 -6.74 19.39
N GLY A 263 1.66 -7.81 18.92
CA GLY A 263 1.68 -8.18 17.49
C GLY A 263 2.57 -7.30 16.60
N GLY A 264 3.30 -6.34 17.16
CA GLY A 264 4.28 -5.52 16.44
C GLY A 264 3.68 -4.33 15.71
N ASN A 265 2.36 -4.13 15.76
CA ASN A 265 1.69 -3.03 15.08
C ASN A 265 1.97 -1.68 15.75
N PHE A 266 2.01 -0.62 14.94
CA PHE A 266 2.11 0.75 15.39
C PHE A 266 1.27 1.65 14.49
N SER A 267 0.75 2.74 15.05
CA SER A 267 0.01 3.72 14.26
C SER A 267 0.05 5.10 14.90
N LEU A 268 -0.04 6.12 14.04
CA LEU A 268 -0.14 7.52 14.39
C LEU A 268 -1.30 8.14 13.61
N PRO A 269 -2.40 8.53 14.27
CA PRO A 269 -3.50 9.24 13.62
C PRO A 269 -3.25 10.76 13.51
N LEU A 270 -2.23 11.28 14.21
CA LEU A 270 -1.93 12.71 14.32
C LEU A 270 -1.29 13.28 13.05
N GLN A 271 -1.52 14.57 12.80
CA GLN A 271 -0.95 15.30 11.67
C GLN A 271 0.59 15.28 11.68
N ILE A 272 1.16 14.88 10.55
CA ILE A 272 2.60 14.86 10.27
C ILE A 272 2.87 15.55 8.94
N ALA A 273 4.00 16.25 8.83
CA ALA A 273 4.37 16.96 7.62
C ALA A 273 5.24 16.07 6.69
N PRO A 274 4.76 15.67 5.51
CA PRO A 274 5.58 14.95 4.54
C PRO A 274 6.66 15.84 3.90
N PRO A 275 7.77 15.25 3.41
CA PRO A 275 8.12 13.84 3.55
C PRO A 275 8.66 13.53 4.96
N PHE A 276 8.71 12.26 5.32
CA PHE A 276 9.19 11.81 6.61
C PHE A 276 10.14 10.62 6.50
N LYS A 277 10.96 10.44 7.53
CA LYS A 277 11.91 9.34 7.68
C LYS A 277 11.60 8.58 8.97
N ALA A 278 11.62 7.26 8.94
CA ALA A 278 11.38 6.44 10.14
C ALA A 278 12.66 5.74 10.62
N ARG A 279 12.72 5.51 11.93
CA ARG A 279 13.69 4.64 12.58
C ARG A 279 13.03 3.84 13.69
N VAL A 280 13.46 2.61 13.89
CA VAL A 280 13.08 1.76 15.01
C VAL A 280 14.19 1.81 16.04
N ARG A 281 13.86 2.16 17.28
CA ARG A 281 14.80 2.19 18.41
C ARG A 281 14.37 1.21 19.48
N ASN A 282 15.32 0.42 19.97
CA ASN A 282 15.17 -0.33 21.21
C ASN A 282 15.86 0.46 22.33
N PHE A 283 15.09 0.98 23.29
CA PHE A 283 15.65 1.79 24.38
C PHE A 283 16.39 0.98 25.45
N VAL A 284 16.25 -0.36 25.47
CA VAL A 284 16.99 -1.23 26.39
C VAL A 284 18.40 -1.51 25.87
N SER A 285 18.52 -1.87 24.60
CA SER A 285 19.81 -2.19 23.98
C SER A 285 20.51 -0.97 23.35
N ASP A 286 19.83 0.17 23.28
CA ASP A 286 20.23 1.38 22.56
C ASP A 286 20.52 1.18 21.06
N LYS A 287 20.02 0.09 20.48
CA LYS A 287 20.16 -0.18 19.05
C LYS A 287 19.12 0.57 18.24
N VAL A 288 19.51 0.99 17.04
CA VAL A 288 18.67 1.72 16.09
C VAL A 288 18.80 1.13 14.69
N ARG A 289 17.66 1.02 14.00
CA ARG A 289 17.57 0.73 12.57
C ARG A 289 16.80 1.86 11.92
N GLU A 290 17.39 2.52 10.94
CA GLU A 290 16.80 3.67 10.27
C GLU A 290 16.64 3.42 8.77
N MET A 291 15.57 3.97 8.21
CA MET A 291 15.46 4.12 6.75
C MET A 291 16.62 4.98 6.23
N LYS A 292 16.95 4.92 4.94
CA LYS A 292 17.89 5.87 4.32
C LYS A 292 17.18 7.02 3.61
N GLY A 293 16.10 6.72 2.88
CA GLY A 293 15.26 7.69 2.19
C GLY A 293 14.13 8.27 3.06
N SER A 294 13.58 9.40 2.61
CA SER A 294 12.30 9.92 3.11
C SER A 294 11.17 9.55 2.15
N VAL A 295 9.97 9.37 2.68
CA VAL A 295 8.77 8.98 1.92
C VAL A 295 7.59 9.90 2.27
N THR A 296 6.55 9.88 1.43
CA THR A 296 5.28 10.60 1.66
C THR A 296 4.14 9.68 2.07
N SER A 297 4.23 8.39 1.74
CA SER A 297 3.26 7.38 2.14
C SER A 297 3.49 6.93 3.57
N GLY A 298 2.42 6.98 4.36
CA GLY A 298 2.41 6.55 5.76
C GLY A 298 1.90 5.14 5.96
N ASP A 299 1.44 4.48 4.89
CA ASP A 299 1.11 3.05 4.90
C ASP A 299 2.42 2.25 4.74
N CYS A 300 3.20 2.13 5.83
CA CYS A 300 4.58 1.65 5.75
C CYS A 300 4.68 0.26 5.15
N ASN A 301 3.71 -0.60 5.43
CA ASN A 301 3.66 -1.98 4.94
C ASN A 301 3.33 -2.07 3.44
N ALA A 302 2.90 -0.98 2.78
CA ALA A 302 2.78 -0.94 1.32
C ALA A 302 4.14 -1.10 0.61
N CYS A 303 5.22 -0.60 1.24
CA CYS A 303 6.60 -0.81 0.78
C CYS A 303 7.27 -1.96 1.54
N HIS A 304 7.12 -1.98 2.87
CA HIS A 304 7.70 -2.98 3.76
C HIS A 304 6.88 -4.29 3.81
N THR A 305 6.74 -4.93 2.65
CA THR A 305 6.11 -6.25 2.51
C THR A 305 7.10 -7.37 2.88
N GLY A 306 6.64 -8.62 2.97
CA GLY A 306 7.51 -9.77 3.25
C GLY A 306 8.68 -9.92 2.25
N GLN A 307 8.49 -9.52 0.99
CA GLN A 307 9.55 -9.55 -0.03
C GLN A 307 10.19 -8.17 -0.29
N GLY A 308 9.67 -7.13 0.34
CA GLY A 308 10.02 -5.76 0.02
C GLY A 308 9.44 -5.32 -1.33
N LYS A 309 9.09 -4.04 -1.42
CA LYS A 309 8.63 -3.37 -2.65
C LYS A 309 9.15 -1.94 -2.63
N ASN A 310 9.17 -1.29 -3.80
CA ASN A 310 9.44 0.14 -3.91
C ASN A 310 10.77 0.58 -3.25
N GLY A 311 11.80 -0.28 -3.34
CA GLY A 311 13.12 -0.03 -2.74
C GLY A 311 13.27 -0.53 -1.30
N ALA A 312 12.19 -0.89 -0.60
CA ALA A 312 12.30 -1.52 0.71
C ALA A 312 12.82 -2.97 0.56
N PRO A 313 13.75 -3.43 1.44
CA PRO A 313 14.32 -4.78 1.35
C PRO A 313 13.41 -5.89 1.89
N GLY A 314 12.34 -5.53 2.60
CA GLY A 314 11.47 -6.45 3.32
C GLY A 314 10.69 -5.73 4.42
N ARG A 315 10.31 -6.48 5.46
CA ARG A 315 9.63 -5.98 6.65
C ARG A 315 10.44 -4.93 7.41
N ILE A 316 9.74 -4.10 8.15
CA ILE A 316 10.35 -3.20 9.14
C ILE A 316 10.89 -4.09 10.26
N MET A 317 12.21 -4.14 10.44
CA MET A 317 12.82 -4.98 11.47
C MET A 317 13.11 -4.20 12.75
N ALA A 318 13.03 -4.90 13.89
CA ALA A 318 13.72 -4.46 15.10
C ALA A 318 15.24 -4.37 14.86
N PRO A 319 15.94 -3.50 15.62
CA PRO A 319 17.38 -3.30 15.49
C PRO A 319 18.24 -4.33 16.24
#